data_AF-A0A0L7R5F0-F1
#
_entry.id   AF-A0A0L7R5F0-F1
#
_cell.length_a   1.000
_cell.length_b   1.000
_cell.length_c   1.000
_cell.angle_alpha   90.00
_cell.angle_beta   90.00
_cell.angle_gamma   90.00
#
_symmetry.space_group_name_H-M   'P 1'
#
loop_
_entity.id
_entity.type
_entity.pdbx_description
1 polymer ?
#
loop_
_entity_poly.entity_id
_entity_poly.type
_entity_poly.pdbx_seq_one_letter_code
_entity_poly.pdbx_strand_id
1 'polypeptide(L)'
;MSVSTQDNMTYSGSLKEAIAQYEQQLAQVQTTLSVTTQEADRNNLLSLQSDIQELIALTKESLEGVESADDDLDEYNDIDIYHDDPLAKEYTLFKAELEKSTNDSENNEQDKQDDRASNHIEDQLKQLEGMKCRAPCSTGRSWEPVAYHNAMISSVYQNDSTKIQNMEDIKVRVLFLNPTHKAMLPCPHYLDGKCIYSDKDCKFSHGELVPLSSIYEYREPDFQSIKKGSRVLVKQENQLWHESSILRMPDNEEDTYIITTREIGGAAEALLQNILPLDDADLKTSDTSDDNDSETDLVQYSKEEVIHKPLPTVETNAPLGNWEKHTRGMGSKLMAQMGYVIGTGLGKHSDGRIEPVEATVLPAGKSLDHCMELRENANGDKNLFTVERRKLKQPQKLGQQSEKRHQKANKRAEKDVFNFINAMLDNKPKTESQIDIFKSLSNFRSKSNLALNARNCVVGVHIVRLERESTHLEKLLTRLVKGTVHYNHIMSKYSWKLSVLQVLRNIEKRIDVEQYRRKNKAKLTIF
;
A
#
# COMPACT_ATOMS: atom_id res chain seq x y z
N MET A 1 -30.07 13.04 17.37
CA MET A 1 -29.87 14.46 17.74
C MET A 1 -29.63 14.68 19.24
N SER A 2 -29.91 13.71 20.11
CA SER A 2 -29.74 13.85 21.58
C SER A 2 -28.42 13.30 22.15
N VAL A 3 -27.47 12.84 21.31
CA VAL A 3 -26.18 12.30 21.78
C VAL A 3 -25.07 13.37 21.69
N SER A 4 -25.07 14.22 20.66
CA SER A 4 -24.02 15.23 20.42
C SER A 4 -24.06 16.42 21.40
N THR A 5 -25.23 16.81 21.89
CA THR A 5 -25.38 17.91 22.86
C THR A 5 -24.86 17.54 24.24
N GLN A 6 -24.88 16.25 24.58
CA GLN A 6 -24.43 15.77 25.88
C GLN A 6 -22.90 15.69 25.98
N ASP A 7 -22.22 15.47 24.83
CA ASP A 7 -20.75 15.48 24.72
C ASP A 7 -20.18 16.91 24.67
N ASN A 8 -20.89 17.88 24.08
CA ASN A 8 -20.47 19.30 24.08
C ASN A 8 -20.55 19.94 25.48
N MET A 9 -21.59 19.62 26.27
CA MET A 9 -21.73 20.12 27.64
C MET A 9 -20.64 19.60 28.58
N THR A 10 -20.22 18.35 28.43
CA THR A 10 -19.10 17.79 29.22
C THR A 10 -17.76 18.37 28.77
N TYR A 11 -17.60 18.66 27.48
CA TYR A 11 -16.38 19.27 26.94
C TYR A 11 -16.19 20.74 27.38
N SER A 12 -17.24 21.56 27.30
CA SER A 12 -17.19 22.97 27.77
C SER A 12 -16.94 23.07 29.28
N GLY A 13 -17.53 22.17 30.07
CA GLY A 13 -17.24 22.04 31.50
C GLY A 13 -15.78 21.70 31.78
N SER A 14 -15.19 20.78 31.01
CA SER A 14 -13.78 20.41 31.15
C SER A 14 -12.82 21.56 30.80
N LEU A 15 -13.18 22.40 29.81
CA LEU A 15 -12.38 23.57 29.44
C LEU A 15 -12.43 24.65 30.53
N LYS A 16 -13.60 24.90 31.13
CA LYS A 16 -13.75 25.83 32.26
C LYS A 16 -12.91 25.40 33.48
N GLU A 17 -12.88 24.10 33.78
CA GLU A 17 -12.07 23.57 34.88
C GLU A 17 -10.56 23.70 34.59
N ALA A 18 -10.13 23.48 33.35
CA ALA A 18 -8.74 23.68 32.92
C ALA A 18 -8.30 25.16 33.03
N ILE A 19 -9.16 26.10 32.62
CA ILE A 19 -8.88 27.55 32.75
C ILE A 19 -8.69 27.92 34.22
N ALA A 20 -9.54 27.44 35.12
CA ALA A 20 -9.41 27.70 36.56
C ALA A 20 -8.10 27.17 37.14
N GLN A 21 -7.64 26.00 36.69
CA GLN A 21 -6.35 25.43 37.09
C GLN A 21 -5.17 26.27 36.59
N TYR A 22 -5.21 26.74 35.35
CA TYR A 22 -4.15 27.61 34.80
C TYR A 22 -4.11 28.98 35.49
N GLU A 23 -5.26 29.58 35.81
CA GLU A 23 -5.33 30.83 36.57
C GLU A 23 -4.75 30.66 37.99
N GLN A 24 -4.97 29.51 38.63
CA GLN A 24 -4.36 29.19 39.93
C GLN A 24 -2.83 29.04 39.81
N GLN A 25 -2.33 28.38 38.77
CA GLN A 25 -0.88 28.25 38.51
C GLN A 25 -0.24 29.60 38.23
N LEU A 26 -0.92 30.48 37.48
CA LEU A 26 -0.47 31.84 37.21
C LEU A 26 -0.36 32.67 38.49
N ALA A 27 -1.35 32.59 39.39
CA ALA A 27 -1.29 33.26 40.70
C ALA A 27 -0.11 32.76 41.55
N GLN A 28 0.19 31.46 41.49
CA GLN A 28 1.34 30.88 42.18
C GLN A 28 2.68 31.39 41.60
N VAL A 29 2.79 31.47 40.27
CA VAL A 29 3.99 32.01 39.58
C VAL A 29 4.18 33.51 39.85
N GLN A 30 3.11 34.29 39.91
CA GLN A 30 3.18 35.71 40.28
C GLN A 30 3.63 35.90 41.74
N THR A 31 3.17 35.03 42.64
CA THR A 31 3.61 35.05 44.04
C THR A 31 5.10 34.71 44.16
N THR A 32 5.59 33.70 43.45
CA THR A 32 7.02 33.34 43.47
C THR A 32 7.90 34.40 42.80
N LEU A 33 7.40 35.07 41.76
CA LEU A 33 8.07 36.23 41.12
C LEU A 33 8.27 37.40 42.08
N SER A 34 7.35 37.61 43.04
CA SER A 34 7.46 38.69 44.03
C SER A 34 8.53 38.42 45.11
N VAL A 35 8.86 37.14 45.35
CA VAL A 35 9.80 36.71 46.40
C VAL A 35 11.20 36.43 45.84
N THR A 36 11.32 36.12 44.55
CA THR A 36 12.59 35.70 43.94
C THR A 36 13.48 36.89 43.59
N THR A 37 14.69 36.93 44.15
CA THR A 37 15.68 38.01 43.96
C THR A 37 16.75 37.70 42.92
N GLN A 38 16.80 36.49 42.38
CA GLN A 38 17.83 36.03 41.42
C GLN A 38 17.36 36.27 39.98
N GLU A 39 18.12 37.04 39.20
CA GLU A 39 17.72 37.54 37.86
C GLU A 39 17.45 36.42 36.84
N ALA A 40 18.25 35.35 36.84
CA ALA A 40 18.09 34.24 35.92
C ALA A 40 16.77 33.47 36.16
N ASP A 41 16.45 33.18 37.43
CA ASP A 41 15.22 32.48 37.81
C ASP A 41 13.99 33.37 37.61
N ARG A 42 14.13 34.68 37.84
CA ARG A 42 13.09 35.66 37.56
C ARG A 42 12.74 35.74 36.07
N ASN A 43 13.73 35.69 35.17
CA ASN A 43 13.48 35.66 33.73
C ASN A 43 12.77 34.37 33.28
N ASN A 44 13.15 33.21 33.85
CA ASN A 44 12.48 31.94 33.58
C ASN A 44 11.01 31.96 34.05
N LEU A 45 10.76 32.55 35.23
CA LEU A 45 9.40 32.70 35.77
C LEU A 45 8.56 33.72 34.98
N LEU A 46 9.17 34.76 34.41
CA LEU A 46 8.48 35.69 33.50
C LEU A 46 8.12 35.02 32.16
N SER A 47 9.00 34.17 31.62
CA SER A 47 8.68 33.35 30.44
C SER A 47 7.51 32.42 30.75
N LEU A 48 7.59 31.68 31.86
CA LEU A 48 6.52 30.78 32.28
C LEU A 48 5.19 31.52 32.53
N GLN A 49 5.24 32.75 33.04
CA GLN A 49 4.06 33.59 33.19
C GLN A 49 3.44 33.91 31.82
N SER A 50 4.24 34.29 30.83
CA SER A 50 3.78 34.57 29.47
C SER A 50 3.14 33.33 28.83
N ASP A 51 3.80 32.18 28.97
CA ASP A 51 3.33 30.91 28.39
C ASP A 51 1.97 30.50 29.01
N ILE A 52 1.80 30.64 30.32
CA ILE A 52 0.53 30.33 31.00
C ILE A 52 -0.57 31.34 30.60
N GLN A 53 -0.24 32.62 30.39
CA GLN A 53 -1.19 33.62 29.91
C GLN A 53 -1.69 33.30 28.49
N GLU A 54 -0.80 32.86 27.60
CA GLU A 54 -1.15 32.44 26.24
C GLU A 54 -2.05 31.19 26.26
N LEU A 55 -1.73 30.20 27.09
CA LEU A 55 -2.56 29.01 27.26
C LEU A 55 -3.97 29.34 27.77
N ILE A 56 -4.10 30.29 28.69
CA ILE A 56 -5.41 30.78 29.16
C ILE A 56 -6.17 31.48 28.03
N ALA A 57 -5.50 32.28 27.20
CA ALA A 57 -6.14 32.96 26.07
C ALA A 57 -6.66 31.96 25.02
N LEU A 58 -5.83 31.00 24.61
CA LEU A 58 -6.20 29.98 23.62
C LEU A 58 -7.33 29.07 24.10
N THR A 59 -7.34 28.73 25.40
CA THR A 59 -8.40 27.91 25.99
C THR A 59 -9.71 28.69 26.17
N LYS A 60 -9.66 30.01 26.42
CA LYS A 60 -10.84 30.89 26.42
C LYS A 60 -11.42 31.07 25.01
N GLU A 61 -10.59 31.29 24.00
CA GLU A 61 -11.04 31.35 22.60
C GLU A 61 -11.67 30.02 22.14
N SER A 62 -11.08 28.90 22.54
CA SER A 62 -11.66 27.57 22.29
C SER A 62 -12.99 27.34 23.01
N LEU A 63 -13.20 27.96 24.18
CA LEU A 63 -14.47 27.89 24.90
C LEU A 63 -15.53 28.76 24.22
N GLU A 64 -15.19 29.98 23.80
CA GLU A 64 -16.07 30.88 23.06
C GLU A 64 -16.54 30.24 21.74
N GLY A 65 -15.66 29.55 21.02
CA GLY A 65 -16.04 28.83 19.80
C GLY A 65 -16.98 27.63 20.02
N VAL A 66 -16.97 27.02 21.21
CA VAL A 66 -17.89 25.93 21.59
C VAL A 66 -19.22 26.50 22.09
N GLU A 67 -19.20 27.61 22.83
CA GLU A 67 -20.42 28.26 23.33
C GLU A 67 -21.18 29.00 22.21
N SER A 68 -20.48 29.60 21.23
CA SER A 68 -21.12 30.22 20.06
C SER A 68 -21.79 29.21 19.11
N ALA A 69 -21.40 27.93 19.16
CA ALA A 69 -22.02 26.88 18.36
C ALA A 69 -23.36 26.39 18.94
N ASP A 70 -23.63 26.68 20.22
CA ASP A 70 -24.88 26.32 20.91
C ASP A 70 -25.94 27.44 20.85
N ASP A 71 -25.58 28.68 20.46
CA ASP A 71 -26.49 29.85 20.40
C ASP A 71 -27.15 30.11 19.02
N ASP A 72 -26.85 29.32 17.98
CA ASP A 72 -27.44 29.47 16.63
C ASP A 72 -28.81 28.76 16.46
N LEU A 73 -29.60 28.74 17.53
CA LEU A 73 -31.03 28.44 17.49
C LEU A 73 -31.76 29.35 18.49
N ASP A 74 -31.88 30.64 18.17
CA ASP A 74 -33.14 31.37 18.34
C ASP A 74 -33.07 32.79 17.69
N GLU A 75 -33.98 32.97 16.75
CA GLU A 75 -34.73 34.19 16.45
C GLU A 75 -34.02 35.49 15.96
N TYR A 76 -34.34 35.82 14.69
CA TYR A 76 -34.32 37.14 14.11
C TYR A 76 -34.81 38.23 15.09
N ASN A 77 -34.02 39.28 15.32
CA ASN A 77 -34.51 40.66 15.23
C ASN A 77 -33.38 41.70 15.19
N ASP A 78 -33.62 42.64 14.29
CA ASP A 78 -32.99 43.93 14.02
C ASP A 78 -32.82 44.80 15.28
N ILE A 79 -31.72 45.56 15.38
CA ILE A 79 -31.62 46.98 15.84
C ILE A 79 -30.15 47.39 16.07
N ASP A 80 -29.76 48.42 15.31
CA ASP A 80 -28.59 49.29 15.47
C ASP A 80 -28.50 49.96 16.85
N ILE A 81 -27.34 49.84 17.53
CA ILE A 81 -26.85 50.90 18.44
C ILE A 81 -25.32 51.03 18.32
N TYR A 82 -24.88 52.18 17.82
CA TYR A 82 -23.49 52.65 17.79
C TYR A 82 -22.93 52.86 19.21
N HIS A 83 -21.74 52.32 19.48
CA HIS A 83 -20.84 52.85 20.50
C HIS A 83 -19.58 53.39 19.82
N ASP A 84 -19.27 54.67 20.09
CA ASP A 84 -18.12 55.45 19.59
C ASP A 84 -16.77 54.79 19.93
N ASP A 85 -16.30 53.88 19.07
CA ASP A 85 -14.89 53.47 19.04
C ASP A 85 -14.13 54.36 18.03
N PRO A 86 -13.11 55.14 18.48
CA PRO A 86 -12.24 55.92 17.59
C PRO A 86 -11.61 55.10 16.45
N LEU A 87 -11.40 53.79 16.67
CA LEU A 87 -10.84 52.89 15.66
C LEU A 87 -11.84 52.55 14.54
N ALA A 88 -13.14 52.51 14.86
CA ALA A 88 -14.20 52.28 13.87
C ALA A 88 -14.33 53.47 12.89
N LYS A 89 -14.03 54.70 13.33
CA LYS A 89 -13.99 55.88 12.44
C LYS A 89 -12.80 55.85 11.48
N GLU A 90 -11.62 55.43 11.94
CA GLU A 90 -10.46 55.24 11.05
C GLU A 90 -10.67 54.08 10.09
N TYR A 91 -11.28 52.99 10.55
CA TYR A 91 -11.60 51.83 9.73
C TYR A 91 -12.67 52.12 8.67
N THR A 92 -13.67 52.94 8.99
CA THR A 92 -14.69 53.38 8.03
C THR A 92 -14.13 54.38 7.00
N LEU A 93 -13.25 55.29 7.42
CA LEU A 93 -12.51 56.16 6.50
C LEU A 93 -11.57 55.37 5.58
N PHE A 94 -10.87 54.36 6.11
CA PHE A 94 -10.00 53.48 5.33
C PHE A 94 -10.76 52.62 4.31
N LYS A 95 -11.94 52.10 4.69
CA LYS A 95 -12.85 51.41 3.76
C LYS A 95 -13.39 52.34 2.67
N ALA A 96 -13.79 53.56 3.02
CA ALA A 96 -14.27 54.53 2.04
C ALA A 96 -13.18 55.00 1.05
N GLU A 97 -11.92 55.07 1.49
CA GLU A 97 -10.77 55.38 0.64
C GLU A 97 -10.47 54.24 -0.35
N LEU A 98 -10.60 52.98 0.09
CA LEU A 98 -10.48 51.79 -0.77
C LEU A 98 -11.63 51.69 -1.79
N GLU A 99 -12.86 52.05 -1.42
CA GLU A 99 -14.01 52.10 -2.34
C GLU A 99 -13.93 53.26 -3.33
N LYS A 100 -13.29 54.39 -2.97
CA LYS A 100 -12.99 55.47 -3.92
C LYS A 100 -11.89 55.10 -4.92
N SER A 101 -10.96 54.22 -4.54
CA SER A 101 -9.93 53.72 -5.45
C SER A 101 -10.42 52.66 -6.44
N THR A 102 -11.67 52.18 -6.29
CA THR A 102 -12.27 51.11 -7.11
C THR A 102 -13.50 51.55 -7.92
N ASN A 103 -13.88 52.84 -7.88
CA ASN A 103 -15.03 53.40 -8.58
C ASN A 103 -14.64 54.44 -9.63
N ASP A 104 -13.92 54.01 -10.67
CA ASP A 104 -14.00 54.62 -12.00
C ASP A 104 -14.54 53.56 -12.98
N SER A 105 -15.82 53.19 -12.83
CA SER A 105 -16.74 52.71 -13.89
C SER A 105 -18.07 52.24 -13.26
N GLU A 106 -19.05 53.15 -13.21
CA GLU A 106 -20.50 52.88 -13.17
C GLU A 106 -20.89 51.85 -14.26
N ASN A 107 -21.89 50.95 -14.21
CA ASN A 107 -23.09 50.76 -13.39
C ASN A 107 -23.66 49.32 -13.64
N ASN A 108 -24.44 48.83 -12.66
CA ASN A 108 -25.58 47.88 -12.73
C ASN A 108 -25.42 46.34 -12.59
N GLU A 109 -26.08 45.90 -11.52
CA GLU A 109 -26.86 44.66 -11.26
C GLU A 109 -26.20 43.46 -10.56
N GLN A 110 -26.75 43.22 -9.35
CA GLN A 110 -26.56 42.11 -8.42
C GLN A 110 -26.73 40.71 -9.06
N ASP A 111 -25.69 39.87 -8.92
CA ASP A 111 -25.77 38.42 -8.61
C ASP A 111 -24.36 37.80 -8.62
N LYS A 112 -23.46 38.19 -7.71
CA LYS A 112 -22.05 37.68 -7.71
C LYS A 112 -21.41 37.57 -6.32
N GLN A 113 -22.02 36.82 -5.40
CA GLN A 113 -21.32 36.42 -4.17
C GLN A 113 -20.85 34.94 -4.16
N ASP A 114 -21.38 34.08 -5.03
CA ASP A 114 -20.91 32.68 -5.18
C ASP A 114 -19.76 32.49 -6.20
N ASP A 115 -19.48 33.48 -7.05
CA ASP A 115 -18.48 33.35 -8.12
C ASP A 115 -17.03 33.56 -7.65
N ARG A 116 -16.79 34.33 -6.58
CA ARG A 116 -15.41 34.71 -6.20
C ARG A 116 -14.64 33.55 -5.54
N ALA A 117 -15.34 32.65 -4.83
CA ALA A 117 -14.74 31.44 -4.26
C ALA A 117 -14.59 30.32 -5.30
N SER A 118 -15.55 30.20 -6.23
CA SER A 118 -15.54 29.21 -7.31
C SER A 118 -14.39 29.43 -8.29
N ASN A 119 -14.07 30.69 -8.61
CA ASN A 119 -12.95 31.04 -9.48
C ASN A 119 -11.58 30.65 -8.89
N HIS A 120 -11.38 30.77 -7.57
CA HIS A 120 -10.12 30.37 -6.93
C HIS A 120 -9.88 28.86 -6.98
N ILE A 121 -10.94 28.05 -6.84
CA ILE A 121 -10.84 26.59 -6.94
C ILE A 121 -10.61 26.18 -8.39
N GLU A 122 -11.29 26.81 -9.36
CA GLU A 122 -11.10 26.50 -10.78
C GLU A 122 -9.68 26.85 -11.27
N ASP A 123 -9.11 27.95 -10.81
CA ASP A 123 -7.73 28.34 -11.11
C ASP A 123 -6.71 27.36 -10.49
N GLN A 124 -6.97 26.86 -9.28
CA GLN A 124 -6.16 25.81 -8.66
C GLN A 124 -6.28 24.46 -9.39
N LEU A 125 -7.47 24.11 -9.90
CA LEU A 125 -7.68 22.89 -10.68
C LEU A 125 -6.97 22.95 -12.04
N LYS A 126 -6.93 24.11 -12.69
CA LYS A 126 -6.12 24.34 -13.90
C LYS A 126 -4.63 24.21 -13.62
N GLN A 127 -4.17 24.60 -12.43
CA GLN A 127 -2.77 24.45 -12.04
C GLN A 127 -2.37 22.97 -11.80
N LEU A 128 -3.34 22.09 -11.51
CA LEU A 128 -3.09 20.64 -11.42
C LEU A 128 -2.83 20.00 -12.80
N GLU A 129 -3.34 20.61 -13.87
CA GLU A 129 -3.11 20.11 -15.23
C GLU A 129 -1.63 20.26 -15.61
N GLY A 130 -1.04 19.17 -16.11
CA GLY A 130 0.39 19.11 -16.44
C GLY A 130 1.30 18.75 -15.27
N MET A 131 0.80 18.64 -14.03
CA MET A 131 1.59 18.15 -12.91
C MET A 131 1.98 16.68 -13.12
N LYS A 132 3.25 16.37 -12.85
CA LYS A 132 3.75 14.99 -12.81
C LYS A 132 3.36 14.36 -11.48
N CYS A 133 2.90 13.12 -11.54
CA CYS A 133 2.44 12.39 -10.37
C CYS A 133 2.71 10.89 -10.52
N ARG A 134 2.38 10.10 -9.50
CA ARG A 134 2.36 8.63 -9.57
C ARG A 134 0.92 8.16 -9.38
N ALA A 135 0.42 7.39 -10.34
CA ALA A 135 -0.96 6.95 -10.37
C ALA A 135 -1.08 5.42 -10.42
N PRO A 136 -2.13 4.84 -9.80
CA PRO A 136 -2.47 3.44 -9.96
C PRO A 136 -2.83 3.12 -11.41
N CYS A 137 -2.30 2.02 -11.93
CA CYS A 137 -2.64 1.50 -13.26
C CYS A 137 -3.58 0.31 -13.13
N SER A 138 -4.80 0.41 -13.69
CA SER A 138 -5.75 -0.71 -13.74
C SER A 138 -5.53 -1.69 -14.89
N THR A 139 -4.50 -1.48 -15.71
CA THR A 139 -4.22 -2.31 -16.89
C THR A 139 -3.66 -3.69 -16.54
N GLY A 140 -3.37 -3.95 -15.25
CA GLY A 140 -3.11 -5.30 -14.74
C GLY A 140 -4.32 -6.21 -14.92
N ARG A 141 -4.09 -7.52 -15.06
CA ARG A 141 -5.22 -8.47 -14.95
C ARG A 141 -5.90 -8.25 -13.60
N SER A 142 -7.23 -8.39 -13.51
CA SER A 142 -8.05 -8.07 -12.31
C SER A 142 -7.65 -8.71 -10.96
N TRP A 143 -6.61 -9.54 -10.93
CA TRP A 143 -6.08 -10.25 -9.78
C TRP A 143 -4.65 -9.79 -9.40
N GLU A 144 -4.06 -8.89 -10.17
CA GLU A 144 -2.71 -8.35 -9.95
C GLU A 144 -2.76 -7.15 -8.99
N PRO A 145 -1.79 -7.00 -8.07
CA PRO A 145 -1.69 -5.81 -7.24
C PRO A 145 -1.68 -4.54 -8.09
N VAL A 146 -2.42 -3.52 -7.67
CA VAL A 146 -2.47 -2.22 -8.36
C VAL A 146 -1.07 -1.62 -8.38
N ALA A 147 -0.43 -1.66 -9.55
CA ALA A 147 0.91 -1.12 -9.74
C ALA A 147 0.83 0.40 -9.92
N TYR A 148 1.66 1.13 -9.17
CA TYR A 148 1.73 2.58 -9.25
C TYR A 148 2.83 2.99 -10.22
N HIS A 149 2.48 3.73 -11.27
CA HIS A 149 3.41 4.18 -12.31
C HIS A 149 3.45 5.71 -12.40
N ASN A 150 4.58 6.22 -12.85
CA ASN A 150 4.75 7.65 -13.11
C ASN A 150 3.80 8.08 -14.25
N ALA A 151 3.04 9.13 -13.99
CA ALA A 151 1.99 9.66 -14.84
C ALA A 151 1.99 11.19 -14.81
N MET A 152 1.17 11.78 -15.66
CA MET A 152 0.93 13.22 -15.72
C MET A 152 -0.58 13.46 -15.73
N ILE A 153 -1.03 14.47 -14.99
CA ILE A 153 -2.44 14.88 -14.95
C ILE A 153 -2.76 15.60 -16.26
N SER A 154 -3.69 15.07 -17.04
CA SER A 154 -4.11 15.64 -18.32
C SER A 154 -5.29 16.59 -18.18
N SER A 155 -6.28 16.25 -17.35
CA SER A 155 -7.44 17.10 -17.09
C SER A 155 -8.14 16.68 -15.80
N VAL A 156 -8.84 17.63 -15.18
CA VAL A 156 -9.71 17.34 -14.03
C VAL A 156 -11.09 16.94 -14.54
N TYR A 157 -11.62 15.81 -14.07
CA TYR A 157 -12.94 15.35 -14.42
C TYR A 157 -13.96 15.89 -13.42
N GLN A 158 -14.75 16.88 -13.87
CA GLN A 158 -15.85 17.44 -13.10
C GLN A 158 -17.14 16.75 -13.54
N ASN A 159 -17.86 16.11 -12.62
CA ASN A 159 -19.20 15.61 -12.88
C ASN A 159 -20.17 16.79 -12.83
N ASP A 160 -20.81 17.12 -13.95
CA ASP A 160 -21.76 18.24 -14.09
C ASP A 160 -23.03 18.16 -13.21
N SER A 161 -23.19 17.13 -12.38
CA SER A 161 -24.44 16.83 -11.67
C SER A 161 -24.39 16.86 -10.14
N THR A 162 -23.25 17.18 -9.52
CA THR A 162 -23.19 17.35 -8.06
C THR A 162 -22.24 18.49 -7.71
N LYS A 163 -22.78 19.56 -7.09
CA LYS A 163 -21.98 20.60 -6.43
C LYS A 163 -20.89 19.91 -5.61
N ILE A 164 -19.63 20.27 -5.82
CA ILE A 164 -18.47 19.70 -5.11
C ILE A 164 -18.67 20.00 -3.63
N GLN A 165 -19.16 19.02 -2.86
CA GLN A 165 -19.32 19.17 -1.42
C GLN A 165 -18.06 18.73 -0.66
N ASN A 166 -17.20 17.88 -1.25
CA ASN A 166 -15.99 17.35 -0.62
C ASN A 166 -14.81 17.19 -1.62
N MET A 167 -13.58 17.41 -1.15
CA MET A 167 -12.32 17.29 -1.93
C MET A 167 -12.01 15.86 -2.41
N GLU A 168 -12.72 14.86 -1.86
CA GLU A 168 -12.52 13.43 -2.12
C GLU A 168 -13.21 12.91 -3.38
N ASP A 169 -14.17 13.67 -3.93
CA ASP A 169 -14.90 13.30 -5.15
C ASP A 169 -14.20 13.76 -6.44
N ILE A 170 -13.11 14.52 -6.30
CA ILE A 170 -12.34 15.03 -7.44
C ILE A 170 -11.61 13.86 -8.10
N LYS A 171 -12.01 13.56 -9.33
CA LYS A 171 -11.31 12.60 -10.19
C LYS A 171 -10.47 13.37 -11.19
N VAL A 172 -9.27 12.88 -11.45
CA VAL A 172 -8.40 13.43 -12.48
C VAL A 172 -8.07 12.35 -13.51
N ARG A 173 -7.89 12.80 -14.74
CA ARG A 173 -7.48 11.96 -15.85
C ARG A 173 -5.96 11.99 -15.93
N VAL A 174 -5.34 10.81 -15.85
CA VAL A 174 -3.89 10.67 -15.87
C VAL A 174 -3.40 9.95 -17.12
N LEU A 175 -2.27 10.40 -17.66
CA LEU A 175 -1.56 9.77 -18.77
C LEU A 175 -0.24 9.19 -18.26
N PHE A 176 0.01 7.92 -18.51
CA PHE A 176 1.23 7.26 -18.06
C PHE A 176 2.44 7.70 -18.90
N LEU A 177 3.53 8.09 -18.22
CA LEU A 177 4.77 8.54 -18.87
C LEU A 177 5.57 7.36 -19.45
N ASN A 178 5.45 6.20 -18.80
CA ASN A 178 6.20 4.99 -19.14
C ASN A 178 5.24 3.86 -19.57
N PRO A 179 4.61 3.95 -20.76
CA PRO A 179 3.67 2.93 -21.21
C PRO A 179 4.39 1.62 -21.54
N THR A 180 4.02 0.54 -20.85
CA THR A 180 4.51 -0.83 -21.11
C THR A 180 3.66 -1.58 -22.13
N HIS A 181 2.39 -1.20 -22.26
CA HIS A 181 1.44 -1.81 -23.19
C HIS A 181 0.93 -0.81 -24.23
N LYS A 182 0.57 -1.31 -25.43
CA LYS A 182 0.01 -0.48 -26.52
C LYS A 182 -1.25 0.27 -26.10
N ALA A 183 -2.06 -0.32 -25.22
CA ALA A 183 -3.28 0.31 -24.69
C ALA A 183 -3.01 1.47 -23.73
N MET A 184 -1.77 1.61 -23.21
CA MET A 184 -1.36 2.72 -22.33
C MET A 184 -0.75 3.89 -23.10
N LEU A 185 -0.43 3.71 -24.39
CA LEU A 185 0.10 4.79 -25.22
C LEU A 185 -0.96 5.88 -25.39
N PRO A 186 -0.64 7.15 -25.11
CA PRO A 186 -1.60 8.24 -25.28
C PRO A 186 -1.99 8.39 -26.76
N CYS A 187 -3.28 8.61 -27.01
CA CYS A 187 -3.81 8.81 -28.36
C CYS A 187 -3.40 10.20 -28.89
N PRO A 188 -2.66 10.31 -30.01
CA PRO A 188 -2.27 11.60 -30.57
C PRO A 188 -3.48 12.47 -30.94
N HIS A 189 -4.53 11.85 -31.51
CA HIS A 189 -5.74 12.57 -31.89
C HIS A 189 -6.57 13.06 -30.70
N TYR A 190 -6.46 12.37 -29.55
CA TYR A 190 -7.12 12.83 -28.31
C TYR A 190 -6.40 14.04 -27.74
N LEU A 191 -5.06 14.05 -27.75
CA LEU A 191 -4.25 15.20 -27.35
C LEU A 191 -4.56 16.44 -28.21
N ASP A 192 -4.84 16.22 -29.50
CA ASP A 192 -5.26 17.28 -30.43
C ASP A 192 -6.75 17.67 -30.31
N GLY A 193 -7.54 17.00 -29.46
CA GLY A 193 -8.98 17.22 -29.31
C GLY A 193 -9.85 16.77 -30.50
N LYS A 194 -9.31 15.91 -31.38
CA LYS A 194 -9.94 15.47 -32.64
C LYS A 194 -10.32 13.99 -32.65
N CYS A 195 -10.21 13.29 -31.53
CA CYS A 195 -10.55 11.88 -31.46
C CYS A 195 -12.07 11.69 -31.55
N ILE A 196 -12.51 10.84 -32.47
CA ILE A 196 -13.92 10.50 -32.68
C ILE A 196 -14.38 9.25 -31.91
N TYR A 197 -13.45 8.52 -31.30
CA TYR A 197 -13.73 7.27 -30.60
C TYR A 197 -13.97 7.51 -29.11
N SER A 198 -14.75 6.63 -28.47
CA SER A 198 -14.93 6.67 -27.01
C SER A 198 -13.66 6.21 -26.29
N ASP A 199 -13.53 6.52 -25.00
CA ASP A 199 -12.39 6.12 -24.16
C ASP A 199 -12.12 4.60 -24.16
N LYS A 200 -13.14 3.78 -24.46
CA LYS A 200 -13.04 2.32 -24.47
C LYS A 200 -12.83 1.73 -25.86
N ASP A 201 -13.24 2.46 -26.91
CA ASP A 201 -13.18 1.98 -28.30
C ASP A 201 -11.93 2.49 -29.04
N CYS A 202 -11.21 3.45 -28.47
CA CYS A 202 -9.97 3.94 -29.04
C CYS A 202 -8.86 2.90 -28.91
N LYS A 203 -8.06 2.75 -29.97
CA LYS A 203 -6.88 1.86 -29.98
C LYS A 203 -5.78 2.32 -29.01
N PHE A 204 -5.76 3.61 -28.71
CA PHE A 204 -4.78 4.27 -27.85
C PHE A 204 -5.49 4.84 -26.61
N SER A 205 -4.74 5.01 -25.53
CA SER A 205 -5.27 5.52 -24.26
C SER A 205 -5.72 6.97 -24.38
N HIS A 206 -6.92 7.26 -23.87
CA HIS A 206 -7.34 8.63 -23.54
C HIS A 206 -6.96 9.01 -22.10
N GLY A 207 -6.16 8.18 -21.42
CA GLY A 207 -5.86 8.31 -20.00
C GLY A 207 -6.86 7.58 -19.11
N GLU A 208 -6.45 7.38 -17.86
CA GLU A 208 -7.20 6.66 -16.85
C GLU A 208 -7.81 7.64 -15.84
N LEU A 209 -9.07 7.42 -15.44
CA LEU A 209 -9.75 8.26 -14.45
C LEU A 209 -9.46 7.72 -13.05
N VAL A 210 -8.77 8.52 -12.25
CA VAL A 210 -8.26 8.14 -10.93
C VAL A 210 -8.69 9.18 -9.89
N PRO A 211 -9.14 8.78 -8.68
CA PRO A 211 -9.41 9.71 -7.58
C PRO A 211 -8.15 10.47 -7.17
N LEU A 212 -8.26 11.78 -6.92
CA LEU A 212 -7.12 12.61 -6.50
C LEU A 212 -6.45 12.09 -5.22
N SER A 213 -7.23 11.51 -4.30
CA SER A 213 -6.76 10.88 -3.07
C SER A 213 -5.83 9.67 -3.27
N SER A 214 -5.90 9.01 -4.43
CA SER A 214 -5.08 7.84 -4.76
C SER A 214 -3.80 8.18 -5.52
N ILE A 215 -3.53 9.46 -5.75
CA ILE A 215 -2.34 9.94 -6.45
C ILE A 215 -1.23 10.22 -5.46
N TYR A 216 -0.02 9.80 -5.80
CA TYR A 216 1.19 10.09 -5.03
C TYR A 216 2.10 11.09 -5.76
N GLU A 217 3.03 11.68 -5.01
CA GLU A 217 4.07 12.55 -5.55
C GLU A 217 4.91 11.82 -6.61
N TYR A 218 5.36 12.57 -7.62
CA TYR A 218 6.21 12.03 -8.68
C TYR A 218 7.54 11.52 -8.11
N ARG A 219 7.92 10.30 -8.49
CA ARG A 219 9.19 9.72 -8.07
C ARG A 219 10.22 9.87 -9.18
N GLU A 220 11.24 10.69 -8.92
CA GLU A 220 12.39 10.82 -9.82
C GLU A 220 13.21 9.53 -9.82
N PRO A 221 13.55 8.98 -11.00
CA PRO A 221 14.37 7.78 -11.10
C PRO A 221 15.81 8.06 -10.64
N ASP A 222 16.38 7.19 -9.81
CA ASP A 222 17.77 7.32 -9.38
C ASP A 222 18.74 6.71 -10.39
N PHE A 223 19.29 7.57 -11.26
CA PHE A 223 20.27 7.18 -12.27
C PHE A 223 21.64 6.79 -11.67
N GLN A 224 21.94 7.11 -10.41
CA GLN A 224 23.21 6.73 -9.76
C GLN A 224 23.25 5.24 -9.39
N SER A 225 22.08 4.62 -9.26
CA SER A 225 21.94 3.19 -8.96
C SER A 225 22.33 2.27 -10.14
N ILE A 226 22.41 2.82 -11.35
CA ILE A 226 22.67 2.10 -12.58
C ILE A 226 24.07 1.47 -12.55
N LYS A 227 24.10 0.13 -12.65
CA LYS A 227 25.33 -0.67 -12.77
C LYS A 227 25.18 -1.74 -13.84
N LYS A 228 26.30 -2.29 -14.32
CA LYS A 228 26.31 -3.48 -15.18
C LYS A 228 25.49 -4.60 -14.53
N GLY A 229 24.52 -5.13 -15.27
CA GLY A 229 23.58 -6.16 -14.82
C GLY A 229 22.31 -5.64 -14.13
N SER A 230 22.16 -4.33 -13.95
CA SER A 230 20.94 -3.76 -13.36
C SER A 230 19.75 -3.88 -14.31
N ARG A 231 18.56 -4.16 -13.76
CA ARG A 231 17.29 -4.20 -14.51
C ARG A 231 16.77 -2.78 -14.71
N VAL A 232 16.43 -2.46 -15.96
CA VAL A 232 15.97 -1.14 -16.38
C VAL A 232 14.85 -1.29 -17.41
N LEU A 233 13.92 -0.34 -17.42
CA LEU A 233 12.97 -0.18 -18.52
C LEU A 233 13.62 0.67 -19.61
N VAL A 234 13.51 0.23 -20.86
CA VAL A 234 14.03 1.00 -21.99
C VAL A 234 12.96 1.26 -23.02
N LYS A 235 12.88 2.52 -23.46
CA LYS A 235 12.00 2.96 -24.52
C LYS A 235 12.52 2.48 -25.88
N GLN A 236 11.74 1.63 -26.54
CA GLN A 236 12.03 1.13 -27.89
C GLN A 236 11.43 2.06 -28.97
N GLU A 237 11.71 1.77 -30.24
CA GLU A 237 11.20 2.52 -31.41
C GLU A 237 9.66 2.59 -31.45
N ASN A 238 8.99 1.54 -30.96
CA ASN A 238 7.55 1.44 -30.84
C ASN A 238 6.94 2.36 -29.75
N GLN A 239 7.75 3.22 -29.11
CA GLN A 239 7.41 4.10 -27.99
C GLN A 239 7.00 3.37 -26.70
N LEU A 240 7.16 2.05 -26.63
CA LEU A 240 6.89 1.24 -25.45
C LEU A 240 8.16 1.05 -24.62
N TRP A 241 7.95 0.93 -23.32
CA TRP A 241 9.00 0.66 -22.35
C TRP A 241 9.05 -0.84 -22.06
N HIS A 242 10.18 -1.47 -22.37
CA HIS A 242 10.39 -2.90 -22.17
C HIS A 242 11.47 -3.18 -21.13
N GLU A 243 11.29 -4.26 -20.35
CA GLU A 243 12.26 -4.70 -19.36
C GLU A 243 13.54 -5.22 -20.03
N SER A 244 14.66 -4.61 -19.66
CA SER A 244 15.99 -4.89 -20.18
C SER A 244 17.02 -4.89 -19.05
N SER A 245 18.21 -5.44 -19.31
CA SER A 245 19.34 -5.35 -18.37
C SER A 245 20.54 -4.67 -19.00
N ILE A 246 21.29 -3.92 -18.20
CA ILE A 246 22.46 -3.19 -18.71
C ILE A 246 23.63 -4.15 -18.91
N LEU A 247 24.06 -4.34 -20.16
CA LEU A 247 25.17 -5.23 -20.49
C LEU A 247 26.53 -4.51 -20.37
N ARG A 248 26.60 -3.26 -20.83
CA ARG A 248 27.82 -2.44 -20.80
C ARG A 248 27.45 -0.98 -20.61
N MET A 249 28.18 -0.31 -19.72
CA MET A 249 28.08 1.14 -19.56
C MET A 249 28.99 1.83 -20.57
N PRO A 250 28.62 3.03 -21.01
CA PRO A 250 29.48 3.83 -21.87
C PRO A 250 30.82 4.17 -21.19
N ASP A 251 31.88 4.28 -21.99
CA ASP A 251 33.21 4.66 -21.50
C ASP A 251 33.33 6.20 -21.36
N ASN A 252 32.50 6.98 -22.07
CA ASN A 252 32.38 8.43 -21.97
C ASN A 252 30.94 8.88 -21.64
N GLU A 253 30.73 10.08 -21.09
CA GLU A 253 29.39 10.56 -20.69
C GLU A 253 28.41 10.76 -21.87
N GLU A 254 28.91 10.85 -23.10
CA GLU A 254 28.09 11.01 -24.33
C GLU A 254 27.78 9.70 -25.06
N ASP A 255 28.32 8.57 -24.61
CA ASP A 255 28.16 7.28 -25.29
C ASP A 255 26.85 6.57 -24.88
N THR A 256 26.35 5.69 -25.76
CA THR A 256 25.11 4.92 -25.56
C THR A 256 25.33 3.73 -24.61
N TYR A 257 24.30 3.40 -23.83
CA TYR A 257 24.30 2.19 -23.00
C TYR A 257 23.96 0.98 -23.88
N ILE A 258 24.73 -0.10 -23.73
CA ILE A 258 24.40 -1.37 -24.37
C ILE A 258 23.54 -2.18 -23.42
N ILE A 259 22.32 -2.49 -23.85
CA ILE A 259 21.32 -3.22 -23.07
C ILE A 259 20.99 -4.55 -23.74
N THR A 260 20.55 -5.51 -22.95
CA THR A 260 19.94 -6.75 -23.43
C THR A 260 18.46 -6.74 -23.15
N THR A 261 17.65 -6.88 -24.19
CA THR A 261 16.19 -6.97 -24.06
C THR A 261 15.80 -8.43 -23.81
N ARG A 262 14.92 -8.69 -22.83
CA ARG A 262 14.45 -10.04 -22.50
C ARG A 262 13.70 -10.71 -23.68
N GLU A 263 13.01 -9.92 -24.49
CA GLU A 263 12.12 -10.41 -25.56
C GLU A 263 12.83 -10.73 -26.89
N ILE A 264 13.91 -10.01 -27.24
CA ILE A 264 14.53 -10.09 -28.58
C ILE A 264 15.88 -10.82 -28.54
N GLY A 265 16.47 -11.03 -27.36
CA GLY A 265 17.77 -11.72 -27.22
C GLY A 265 18.95 -11.01 -27.91
N GLY A 266 18.74 -9.77 -28.36
CA GLY A 266 19.74 -8.92 -29.01
C GLY A 266 20.28 -7.86 -28.06
N ALA A 267 21.54 -7.45 -28.29
CA ALA A 267 22.09 -6.25 -27.69
C ALA A 267 21.57 -5.03 -28.46
N ALA A 268 20.99 -4.06 -27.76
CA ALA A 268 20.52 -2.81 -28.33
C ALA A 268 21.26 -1.63 -27.69
N GLU A 269 21.42 -0.54 -28.43
CA GLU A 269 22.00 0.71 -27.94
C GLU A 269 20.88 1.65 -27.50
N ALA A 270 20.98 2.21 -26.30
CA ALA A 270 20.00 3.13 -25.74
C ALA A 270 20.67 4.37 -25.13
N LEU A 271 20.09 5.53 -25.39
CA LEU A 271 20.48 6.79 -24.75
C LEU A 271 19.99 6.83 -23.30
N LEU A 272 20.69 7.55 -22.43
CA LEU A 272 20.32 7.71 -21.01
C LEU A 272 18.87 8.20 -20.82
N GLN A 273 18.42 9.13 -21.67
CA GLN A 273 17.05 9.67 -21.65
C GLN A 273 15.95 8.62 -21.90
N ASN A 274 16.30 7.48 -22.49
CA ASN A 274 15.38 6.41 -22.84
C ASN A 274 15.51 5.22 -21.87
N ILE A 275 16.24 5.39 -20.76
CA ILE A 275 16.47 4.36 -19.75
C ILE A 275 15.83 4.80 -18.45
N LEU A 276 15.12 3.88 -17.81
CA LEU A 276 14.46 4.08 -16.53
C LEU A 276 14.89 2.98 -15.56
N PRO A 277 15.66 3.31 -14.50
CA PRO A 277 15.98 2.38 -13.43
C PRO A 277 14.74 1.77 -12.79
N LEU A 278 14.74 0.46 -12.57
CA LEU A 278 13.75 -0.23 -11.76
C LEU A 278 14.33 -0.48 -10.36
N ASP A 279 13.65 0.01 -9.33
CA ASP A 279 14.04 -0.31 -7.95
C ASP A 279 13.55 -1.69 -7.53
N ASP A 280 14.22 -2.31 -6.56
CA ASP A 280 13.85 -3.61 -5.98
C ASP A 280 12.40 -3.71 -5.48
N ALA A 281 11.75 -2.57 -5.21
CA ALA A 281 10.34 -2.48 -4.85
C ALA A 281 9.38 -2.72 -6.03
N ASP A 282 9.76 -2.28 -7.23
CA ASP A 282 8.98 -2.45 -8.46
C ASP A 282 9.26 -3.82 -9.12
N LEU A 283 10.28 -4.55 -8.66
CA LEU A 283 10.62 -5.91 -9.08
C LEU A 283 9.67 -7.00 -8.54
N LYS A 284 8.68 -6.63 -7.71
CA LYS A 284 7.71 -7.57 -7.14
C LYS A 284 6.59 -7.99 -8.11
N THR A 285 6.52 -7.41 -9.31
CA THR A 285 5.42 -7.66 -10.25
C THR A 285 5.80 -8.51 -11.47
N SER A 286 7.07 -8.91 -11.69
CA SER A 286 7.43 -9.73 -12.87
C SER A 286 8.19 -11.04 -12.61
N ASP A 287 8.48 -11.42 -11.37
CA ASP A 287 8.99 -12.77 -11.04
C ASP A 287 7.93 -13.58 -10.28
N THR A 288 7.03 -14.23 -11.03
CA THR A 288 6.38 -15.46 -10.52
C THR A 288 7.31 -16.64 -10.83
N SER A 289 8.43 -16.69 -10.12
CA SER A 289 9.16 -17.93 -9.92
C SER A 289 9.13 -18.23 -8.42
N ASP A 290 8.61 -19.42 -8.13
CA ASP A 290 8.76 -20.26 -6.95
C ASP A 290 9.58 -19.78 -5.74
N ASP A 291 9.11 -20.26 -4.59
CA ASP A 291 9.77 -20.36 -3.28
C ASP A 291 9.68 -19.13 -2.36
N ASN A 292 8.61 -19.08 -1.55
CA ASN A 292 8.77 -19.28 -0.10
C ASN A 292 7.45 -19.43 0.65
N ASP A 293 7.41 -20.49 1.46
CA ASP A 293 6.48 -20.72 2.56
C ASP A 293 6.48 -19.54 3.55
N SER A 294 5.30 -18.97 3.79
CA SER A 294 4.97 -18.45 5.11
C SER A 294 3.50 -18.69 5.39
N GLU A 295 3.29 -19.70 6.23
CA GLU A 295 2.09 -19.94 7.02
C GLU A 295 1.59 -18.63 7.63
N THR A 296 0.46 -18.13 7.13
CA THR A 296 -0.45 -17.30 7.91
C THR A 296 -1.86 -17.66 7.45
N ASP A 297 -2.47 -18.59 8.19
CA ASP A 297 -3.92 -18.74 8.27
C ASP A 297 -4.55 -17.35 8.39
N LEU A 298 -5.48 -17.01 7.48
CA LEU A 298 -6.73 -16.30 7.80
C LEU A 298 -7.61 -16.13 6.55
N VAL A 299 -8.72 -16.89 6.57
CA VAL A 299 -10.03 -16.65 5.94
C VAL A 299 -10.13 -16.76 4.40
N GLN A 300 -10.36 -17.99 3.98
CA GLN A 300 -10.87 -18.41 2.68
C GLN A 300 -12.28 -17.83 2.43
N TYR A 301 -12.37 -16.75 1.66
CA TYR A 301 -13.63 -16.35 1.02
C TYR A 301 -13.78 -17.09 -0.32
N SER A 302 -14.87 -17.84 -0.39
CA SER A 302 -15.39 -18.65 -1.47
C SER A 302 -15.42 -17.90 -2.81
N LYS A 303 -14.61 -18.31 -3.80
CA LYS A 303 -14.82 -17.89 -5.21
C LYS A 303 -14.24 -18.88 -6.22
N GLU A 304 -14.69 -20.13 -6.19
CA GLU A 304 -14.54 -21.07 -7.31
C GLU A 304 -15.87 -21.55 -7.90
N GLU A 305 -17.00 -20.92 -7.57
CA GLU A 305 -18.31 -21.24 -8.18
C GLU A 305 -18.57 -20.46 -9.47
N VAL A 306 -17.70 -20.56 -10.47
CA VAL A 306 -18.08 -20.19 -11.84
C VAL A 306 -17.34 -21.09 -12.81
N ILE A 307 -17.94 -22.23 -13.15
CA ILE A 307 -17.99 -22.82 -14.51
C ILE A 307 -19.03 -23.93 -14.40
N HIS A 308 -20.30 -23.52 -14.53
CA HIS A 308 -21.45 -24.25 -15.06
C HIS A 308 -22.63 -23.28 -14.99
N LYS A 309 -22.51 -22.11 -15.64
CA LYS A 309 -23.71 -21.41 -16.09
C LYS A 309 -24.09 -22.08 -17.41
N PRO A 310 -25.11 -22.96 -17.45
CA PRO A 310 -25.75 -23.21 -18.73
C PRO A 310 -26.17 -21.83 -19.26
N LEU A 311 -25.82 -21.53 -20.53
CA LEU A 311 -26.52 -20.50 -21.30
C LEU A 311 -28.03 -20.72 -21.05
N PRO A 312 -28.88 -19.68 -20.93
CA PRO A 312 -30.26 -19.84 -20.47
C PRO A 312 -30.87 -21.03 -21.19
N THR A 313 -31.10 -22.08 -20.40
CA THR A 313 -31.68 -23.32 -20.87
C THR A 313 -32.96 -22.90 -21.57
N VAL A 314 -33.02 -23.08 -22.89
CA VAL A 314 -34.28 -22.92 -23.61
C VAL A 314 -35.27 -23.77 -22.85
N GLU A 315 -36.30 -23.15 -22.27
CA GLU A 315 -37.26 -23.83 -21.42
C GLU A 315 -37.78 -25.06 -22.16
N THR A 316 -37.36 -26.25 -21.74
CA THR A 316 -37.70 -27.51 -22.42
C THR A 316 -39.19 -27.84 -22.30
N ASN A 317 -39.92 -27.07 -21.48
CA ASN A 317 -41.36 -27.17 -21.26
C ASN A 317 -42.19 -26.14 -22.06
N ALA A 318 -41.56 -25.27 -22.85
CA ALA A 318 -42.30 -24.37 -23.73
C ALA A 318 -42.86 -25.16 -24.93
N PRO A 319 -44.16 -25.05 -25.27
CA PRO A 319 -44.72 -25.72 -26.44
C PRO A 319 -43.98 -25.25 -27.71
N LEU A 320 -43.54 -26.23 -28.51
CA LEU A 320 -42.87 -25.99 -29.78
C LEU A 320 -43.78 -25.14 -30.68
N GLY A 321 -43.39 -23.89 -30.96
CA GLY A 321 -44.25 -22.93 -31.66
C GLY A 321 -44.36 -21.55 -30.99
N ASN A 322 -43.86 -21.36 -29.76
CA ASN A 322 -43.89 -20.05 -29.08
C ASN A 322 -43.17 -18.92 -29.85
N TRP A 323 -42.10 -19.22 -30.58
CA TRP A 323 -41.42 -18.31 -31.51
C TRP A 323 -42.32 -17.74 -32.62
N GLU A 324 -43.45 -18.36 -32.92
CA GLU A 324 -44.43 -17.91 -33.92
C GLU A 324 -45.65 -17.21 -33.32
N LYS A 325 -45.64 -16.88 -32.02
CA LYS A 325 -46.77 -16.21 -31.35
C LYS A 325 -47.18 -14.89 -32.02
N HIS A 326 -46.23 -14.21 -32.66
CA HIS A 326 -46.43 -12.95 -33.37
C HIS A 326 -46.42 -13.10 -34.91
N THR A 327 -46.40 -14.33 -35.45
CA THR A 327 -46.45 -14.60 -36.88
C THR A 327 -47.67 -15.47 -37.22
N ARG A 328 -48.09 -15.50 -38.50
CA ARG A 328 -49.27 -16.28 -38.94
C ARG A 328 -49.01 -17.80 -39.03
N GLY A 329 -48.08 -18.33 -38.24
CA GLY A 329 -47.75 -19.76 -38.22
C GLY A 329 -47.16 -20.31 -39.54
N MET A 330 -46.34 -19.51 -40.23
CA MET A 330 -45.81 -19.91 -41.54
C MET A 330 -44.77 -21.04 -41.44
N GLY A 331 -43.88 -21.00 -40.45
CA GLY A 331 -42.86 -22.01 -40.22
C GLY A 331 -43.44 -23.32 -39.70
N SER A 332 -44.40 -23.28 -38.76
CA SER A 332 -45.12 -24.51 -38.33
C SER A 332 -45.87 -25.18 -39.49
N LYS A 333 -46.50 -24.40 -40.38
CA LYS A 333 -47.16 -24.92 -41.58
C LYS A 333 -46.17 -25.54 -42.57
N LEU A 334 -45.00 -24.93 -42.74
CA LEU A 334 -43.93 -25.47 -43.59
C LEU A 334 -43.36 -26.76 -43.00
N MET A 335 -43.12 -26.80 -41.69
CA MET A 335 -42.65 -28.01 -41.00
C MET A 335 -43.64 -29.17 -41.18
N ALA A 336 -44.94 -28.91 -41.01
CA ALA A 336 -45.98 -29.92 -41.24
C ALA A 336 -46.02 -30.40 -42.70
N GLN A 337 -45.84 -29.50 -43.68
CA GLN A 337 -45.73 -29.87 -45.11
C GLN A 337 -44.50 -30.74 -45.40
N MET A 338 -43.42 -30.54 -44.65
CA MET A 338 -42.19 -31.33 -44.75
C MET A 338 -42.23 -32.63 -43.92
N GLY A 339 -43.38 -32.97 -43.33
CA GLY A 339 -43.60 -34.23 -42.61
C GLY A 339 -43.24 -34.20 -41.12
N TYR A 340 -43.12 -33.01 -40.52
CA TYR A 340 -42.93 -32.88 -39.07
C TYR A 340 -44.21 -33.24 -38.31
N VAL A 341 -44.10 -34.15 -37.34
CA VAL A 341 -45.18 -34.46 -36.39
C VAL A 341 -44.83 -33.81 -35.05
N ILE A 342 -45.81 -33.14 -34.44
CA ILE A 342 -45.61 -32.43 -33.16
C ILE A 342 -45.12 -33.43 -32.10
N GLY A 343 -43.94 -33.17 -31.53
CA GLY A 343 -43.32 -34.02 -30.52
C GLY A 343 -42.38 -35.10 -31.06
N THR A 344 -42.20 -35.20 -32.39
CA THR A 344 -41.20 -36.09 -33.01
C THR A 344 -40.07 -35.31 -33.66
N GLY A 345 -39.04 -36.01 -34.12
CA GLY A 345 -37.95 -35.44 -34.89
C GLY A 345 -38.36 -35.05 -36.31
N LEU A 346 -37.68 -34.05 -36.90
CA LEU A 346 -37.86 -33.73 -38.32
C LEU A 346 -37.24 -34.83 -39.22
N GLY A 347 -37.99 -35.36 -40.18
CA GLY A 347 -37.49 -36.32 -41.18
C GLY A 347 -38.50 -37.42 -41.53
N LYS A 348 -38.26 -38.15 -42.62
CA LYS A 348 -39.19 -39.18 -43.15
C LYS A 348 -39.54 -40.28 -42.14
N HIS A 349 -38.61 -40.63 -41.24
CA HIS A 349 -38.84 -41.62 -40.16
C HIS A 349 -38.87 -40.97 -38.76
N SER A 350 -39.01 -39.65 -38.67
CA SER A 350 -38.89 -38.89 -37.42
C SER A 350 -37.51 -38.96 -36.72
N ASP A 351 -36.44 -39.21 -37.48
CA ASP A 351 -35.06 -39.35 -36.96
C ASP A 351 -34.40 -38.05 -36.50
N GLY A 352 -35.04 -36.90 -36.74
CA GLY A 352 -34.50 -35.59 -36.38
C GLY A 352 -34.37 -35.40 -34.87
N ARG A 353 -33.48 -34.50 -34.48
CA ARG A 353 -33.25 -34.23 -33.06
C ARG A 353 -34.40 -33.43 -32.46
N ILE A 354 -35.01 -33.96 -31.41
CA ILE A 354 -36.12 -33.32 -30.68
C ILE A 354 -35.58 -32.27 -29.69
N GLU A 355 -34.43 -32.56 -29.08
CA GLU A 355 -33.83 -31.71 -28.05
C GLU A 355 -32.83 -30.69 -28.64
N PRO A 356 -32.89 -29.40 -28.24
CA PRO A 356 -31.93 -28.38 -28.66
C PRO A 356 -30.47 -28.73 -28.32
N VAL A 357 -29.53 -28.30 -29.17
CA VAL A 357 -28.07 -28.51 -28.98
C VAL A 357 -27.60 -27.70 -27.77
N GLU A 358 -27.24 -28.39 -26.69
CA GLU A 358 -26.64 -27.76 -25.52
C GLU A 358 -25.23 -27.27 -25.86
N ALA A 359 -25.00 -25.96 -25.75
CA ALA A 359 -23.70 -25.35 -25.94
C ALA A 359 -22.92 -25.36 -24.61
N THR A 360 -21.79 -26.05 -24.57
CA THR A 360 -20.89 -26.06 -23.43
C THR A 360 -19.77 -25.04 -23.64
N VAL A 361 -19.64 -24.08 -22.71
CA VAL A 361 -18.56 -23.10 -22.72
C VAL A 361 -17.29 -23.75 -22.18
N LEU A 362 -16.24 -23.81 -23.00
CA LEU A 362 -14.92 -24.31 -22.62
C LEU A 362 -14.08 -23.20 -21.96
N PRO A 363 -13.10 -23.57 -21.10
CA PRO A 363 -12.22 -22.59 -20.46
C PRO A 363 -11.43 -21.77 -21.50
N ALA A 364 -11.40 -20.45 -21.32
CA ALA A 364 -10.71 -19.53 -22.21
C ALA A 364 -9.18 -19.77 -22.18
N GLY A 365 -8.53 -19.67 -23.35
CA GLY A 365 -7.08 -19.78 -23.48
C GLY A 365 -6.52 -21.22 -23.51
N LYS A 366 -7.39 -22.25 -23.53
CA LYS A 366 -6.99 -23.65 -23.68
C LYS A 366 -7.42 -24.19 -25.05
N SER A 367 -6.61 -25.04 -25.68
CA SER A 367 -6.95 -25.66 -26.98
C SER A 367 -8.07 -26.70 -26.82
N LEU A 368 -8.78 -26.98 -27.91
CA LEU A 368 -9.85 -27.99 -27.93
C LEU A 368 -9.31 -29.38 -27.54
N ASP A 369 -8.14 -29.74 -28.06
CA ASP A 369 -7.45 -31.00 -27.75
C ASP A 369 -7.13 -31.13 -26.26
N HIS A 370 -6.67 -30.05 -25.61
CA HIS A 370 -6.40 -30.04 -24.17
C HIS A 370 -7.68 -30.21 -23.34
N CYS A 371 -8.81 -29.64 -23.81
CA CYS A 371 -10.11 -29.82 -23.16
C CYS A 371 -10.64 -31.26 -23.33
N MET A 372 -10.40 -31.87 -24.50
CA MET A 372 -10.75 -33.27 -24.75
C MET A 372 -9.90 -34.23 -23.91
N GLU A 373 -8.60 -33.99 -23.81
CA GLU A 373 -7.69 -34.79 -22.98
C GLU A 373 -8.04 -34.72 -21.49
N LEU A 374 -8.45 -33.54 -21.00
CA LEU A 374 -8.95 -33.40 -19.62
C LEU A 374 -10.26 -34.18 -19.40
N ARG A 375 -11.14 -34.23 -20.40
CA ARG A 375 -12.40 -34.96 -20.34
C ARG A 375 -12.20 -36.48 -20.40
N GLU A 376 -11.27 -36.95 -21.23
CA GLU A 376 -10.88 -38.36 -21.32
C GLU A 376 -10.24 -38.82 -20.00
N ASN A 377 -9.32 -38.02 -19.45
CA ASN A 377 -8.71 -38.27 -18.14
C ASN A 377 -9.71 -38.22 -16.98
N ALA A 378 -10.87 -37.57 -17.16
CA ALA A 378 -11.95 -37.51 -16.19
C ALA A 378 -12.93 -38.70 -16.30
N ASN A 379 -12.75 -39.62 -17.26
CA ASN A 379 -13.57 -40.83 -17.41
C ASN A 379 -15.11 -40.55 -17.40
N GLY A 380 -15.51 -39.37 -17.89
CA GLY A 380 -16.93 -38.95 -17.94
C GLY A 380 -17.45 -38.20 -16.71
N ASP A 381 -16.62 -37.89 -15.70
CA ASP A 381 -17.04 -37.07 -14.56
C ASP A 381 -17.31 -35.62 -14.98
N LYS A 382 -18.48 -35.09 -14.58
CA LYS A 382 -18.91 -33.70 -14.87
C LYS A 382 -17.97 -32.65 -14.26
N ASN A 383 -17.21 -33.02 -13.23
CA ASN A 383 -16.36 -32.13 -12.46
C ASN A 383 -14.89 -32.25 -12.90
N LEU A 384 -14.52 -31.52 -13.96
CA LEU A 384 -13.15 -31.46 -14.49
C LEU A 384 -12.13 -30.97 -13.43
N PHE A 385 -12.57 -30.19 -12.45
CA PHE A 385 -11.75 -29.60 -11.37
C PHE A 385 -11.19 -30.62 -10.36
N THR A 386 -11.85 -31.75 -10.16
CA THR A 386 -11.36 -32.78 -9.23
C THR A 386 -10.10 -33.49 -9.76
N VAL A 387 -9.92 -33.52 -11.08
CA VAL A 387 -8.83 -34.21 -11.75
C VAL A 387 -7.59 -33.33 -11.87
N GLU A 388 -7.76 -32.04 -12.22
CA GLU A 388 -6.65 -31.06 -12.25
C GLU A 388 -6.01 -30.92 -10.85
N ARG A 389 -6.84 -30.87 -9.80
CA ARG A 389 -6.38 -30.84 -8.40
C ARG A 389 -5.67 -32.14 -7.98
N ARG A 390 -6.01 -33.29 -8.56
CA ARG A 390 -5.30 -34.57 -8.32
C ARG A 390 -3.98 -34.64 -9.08
N LYS A 391 -3.95 -34.22 -10.35
CA LYS A 391 -2.72 -34.14 -11.16
C LYS A 391 -1.69 -33.18 -10.58
N LEU A 392 -2.11 -32.03 -10.01
CA LEU A 392 -1.20 -31.09 -9.34
C LEU A 392 -0.67 -31.60 -7.99
N LYS A 393 -1.50 -32.35 -7.23
CA LYS A 393 -1.11 -32.89 -5.92
C LYS A 393 -0.19 -34.11 -5.99
N GLN A 394 -0.17 -34.83 -7.11
CA GLN A 394 0.64 -36.04 -7.28
C GLN A 394 2.17 -35.75 -7.33
N PRO A 395 2.68 -34.80 -8.14
CA PRO A 395 4.11 -34.45 -8.13
C PRO A 395 4.52 -33.81 -6.80
N GLN A 396 3.66 -33.00 -6.17
CA GLN A 396 3.94 -32.37 -4.88
C GLN A 396 4.11 -33.41 -3.77
N LYS A 397 3.28 -34.47 -3.74
CA LYS A 397 3.44 -35.58 -2.79
C LYS A 397 4.70 -36.40 -3.05
N LEU A 398 5.08 -36.62 -4.31
CA LEU A 398 6.32 -37.32 -4.66
C LEU A 398 7.56 -36.50 -4.27
N GLY A 399 7.53 -35.18 -4.50
CA GLY A 399 8.57 -34.24 -4.07
C GLY A 399 8.76 -34.24 -2.55
N GLN A 400 7.67 -34.06 -1.79
CA GLN A 400 7.70 -34.15 -0.32
C GLN A 400 8.21 -35.49 0.20
N GLN A 401 7.92 -36.60 -0.49
CA GLN A 401 8.40 -37.92 -0.09
C GLN A 401 9.90 -38.10 -0.40
N SER A 402 10.39 -37.54 -1.50
CA SER A 402 11.81 -37.47 -1.86
C SER A 402 12.61 -36.63 -0.87
N GLU A 403 12.13 -35.43 -0.54
CA GLU A 403 12.74 -34.55 0.47
C GLU A 403 12.79 -35.20 1.84
N LYS A 404 11.70 -35.85 2.28
CA LYS A 404 11.71 -36.61 3.54
C LYS A 404 12.72 -37.76 3.52
N ARG A 405 12.97 -38.39 2.38
CA ARG A 405 14.03 -39.42 2.23
C ARG A 405 15.42 -38.79 2.28
N HIS A 406 15.65 -37.68 1.59
CA HIS A 406 16.91 -36.93 1.62
C HIS A 406 17.21 -36.41 3.04
N GLN A 407 16.24 -35.83 3.73
CA GLN A 407 16.40 -35.37 5.12
C GLN A 407 16.68 -36.52 6.08
N LYS A 408 16.04 -37.70 5.90
CA LYS A 408 16.35 -38.90 6.69
C LYS A 408 17.75 -39.45 6.38
N ALA A 409 18.20 -39.38 5.13
CA ALA A 409 19.54 -39.76 4.72
C ALA A 409 20.60 -38.81 5.33
N ASN A 410 20.37 -37.50 5.27
CA ASN A 410 21.24 -36.50 5.91
C ASN A 410 21.29 -36.67 7.44
N LYS A 411 20.14 -36.87 8.11
CA LYS A 411 20.11 -37.16 9.56
C LYS A 411 20.78 -38.48 9.94
N ARG A 412 20.84 -39.45 9.02
CA ARG A 412 21.59 -40.71 9.21
C ARG A 412 23.09 -40.48 8.97
N ALA A 413 23.44 -39.70 7.96
CA ALA A 413 24.82 -39.29 7.69
C ALA A 413 25.41 -38.47 8.84
N GLU A 414 24.65 -37.56 9.46
CA GLU A 414 25.07 -36.84 10.68
C GLU A 414 25.33 -37.74 11.89
N LYS A 415 24.70 -38.94 11.91
CA LYS A 415 24.86 -39.95 12.97
C LYS A 415 25.85 -41.05 12.58
N ASP A 416 26.51 -40.92 11.44
CA ASP A 416 27.46 -41.92 10.95
C ASP A 416 28.76 -41.86 11.78
N VAL A 417 29.30 -43.04 12.12
CA VAL A 417 30.44 -43.18 13.05
C VAL A 417 31.65 -42.40 12.54
N PHE A 418 31.80 -42.29 11.22
CA PHE A 418 32.86 -41.53 10.56
C PHE A 418 32.68 -40.01 10.68
N ASN A 419 31.44 -39.49 10.62
CA ASN A 419 31.18 -38.07 10.85
C ASN A 419 31.33 -37.68 12.34
N PHE A 420 31.04 -38.62 13.25
CA PHE A 420 31.35 -38.46 14.67
C PHE A 420 32.86 -38.40 14.93
N ILE A 421 33.64 -39.28 14.30
CA ILE A 421 35.11 -39.28 14.40
C ILE A 421 35.68 -38.00 13.78
N ASN A 422 35.17 -37.55 12.64
CA ASN A 422 35.59 -36.30 12.01
C ASN A 422 35.28 -35.08 12.89
N ALA A 423 34.13 -35.06 13.57
CA ALA A 423 33.77 -34.00 14.53
C ALA A 423 34.60 -34.03 15.83
N MET A 424 35.15 -35.19 16.21
CA MET A 424 36.00 -35.34 17.39
C MET A 424 37.49 -35.04 17.09
N LEU A 425 37.91 -35.18 15.83
CA LEU A 425 39.25 -34.87 15.34
C LEU A 425 39.41 -33.39 14.95
N ASP A 426 38.35 -32.75 14.45
CA ASP A 426 38.31 -31.30 14.26
C ASP A 426 38.14 -30.57 15.60
N ASN A 427 39.25 -30.43 16.34
CA ASN A 427 39.38 -29.52 17.48
C ASN A 427 39.39 -28.04 17.03
N LYS A 428 38.41 -27.62 16.22
CA LYS A 428 38.13 -26.19 16.00
C LYS A 428 36.85 -25.84 16.75
N PRO A 429 36.90 -24.92 17.72
CA PRO A 429 35.72 -24.57 18.49
C PRO A 429 34.70 -23.87 17.58
N LYS A 430 33.54 -24.51 17.33
CA LYS A 430 32.27 -23.84 16.93
C LYS A 430 31.83 -22.73 17.92
N THR A 431 32.63 -22.54 18.96
CA THR A 431 32.47 -21.72 20.16
C THR A 431 32.99 -20.29 19.94
N GLU A 432 33.96 -20.07 19.04
CA GLU A 432 34.48 -18.74 18.68
C GLU A 432 33.56 -18.00 17.70
N SER A 433 32.98 -18.72 16.73
CA SER A 433 32.10 -18.13 15.72
C SER A 433 30.84 -17.48 16.32
N GLN A 434 30.28 -18.01 17.42
CA GLN A 434 29.11 -17.40 18.06
C GLN A 434 29.43 -16.08 18.76
N ILE A 435 30.60 -15.96 19.40
CA ILE A 435 30.99 -14.71 20.09
C ILE A 435 31.21 -13.58 19.06
N ASP A 436 31.80 -13.90 17.91
CA ASP A 436 32.04 -12.92 16.85
C ASP A 436 30.76 -12.46 16.15
N ILE A 437 29.77 -13.35 16.01
CA ILE A 437 28.41 -12.98 15.56
C ILE A 437 27.79 -11.95 16.52
N PHE A 438 27.86 -12.18 17.84
CA PHE A 438 27.31 -11.24 18.83
C PHE A 438 28.09 -9.91 18.89
N LYS A 439 29.41 -9.91 18.65
CA LYS A 439 30.20 -8.67 18.57
C LYS A 439 29.88 -7.86 17.31
N SER A 440 29.64 -8.51 16.17
CA SER A 440 29.24 -7.86 14.91
C SER A 440 27.89 -7.13 15.03
N LEU A 441 26.99 -7.63 15.89
CA LEU A 441 25.73 -6.98 16.21
C LEU A 441 25.86 -5.61 16.92
N SER A 442 27.06 -5.22 17.38
CA SER A 442 27.29 -4.03 18.21
C SER A 442 27.31 -2.66 17.49
N ASN A 443 27.11 -2.64 16.17
CA ASN A 443 26.96 -1.41 15.40
C ASN A 443 25.54 -0.84 15.55
N PHE A 444 25.34 0.08 16.49
CA PHE A 444 24.01 0.63 16.85
C PHE A 444 23.75 2.07 16.39
N ARG A 445 24.79 2.82 16.00
CA ARG A 445 24.70 4.27 15.72
C ARG A 445 23.84 4.64 14.51
N SER A 446 23.72 3.76 13.51
CA SER A 446 22.98 4.01 12.26
C SER A 446 21.54 3.50 12.24
N LYS A 447 21.04 2.91 13.32
CA LYS A 447 19.78 2.13 13.30
C LYS A 447 18.60 2.90 13.89
N SER A 448 17.38 2.65 13.42
CA SER A 448 16.15 3.29 13.92
C SER A 448 15.82 2.90 15.38
N ASN A 449 14.99 3.70 16.07
CA ASN A 449 14.56 3.40 17.46
C ASN A 449 13.84 2.04 17.56
N LEU A 450 12.97 1.73 16.61
CA LEU A 450 12.30 0.43 16.52
C LEU A 450 13.31 -0.72 16.40
N ALA A 451 14.33 -0.56 15.56
CA ALA A 451 15.38 -1.55 15.37
C ALA A 451 16.31 -1.71 16.59
N LEU A 452 16.40 -0.71 17.47
CA LEU A 452 17.08 -0.83 18.76
C LEU A 452 16.22 -1.59 19.77
N ASN A 453 14.93 -1.30 19.85
CA ASN A 453 13.99 -2.00 20.74
C ASN A 453 13.89 -3.49 20.40
N ALA A 454 13.74 -3.82 19.11
CA ALA A 454 13.72 -5.20 18.65
C ALA A 454 15.01 -5.96 19.02
N ARG A 455 16.17 -5.32 18.86
CA ARG A 455 17.46 -5.92 19.27
C ARG A 455 17.59 -6.08 20.77
N ASN A 456 17.11 -5.11 21.55
CA ASN A 456 17.15 -5.23 23.01
C ASN A 456 16.33 -6.45 23.48
N CYS A 457 15.15 -6.65 22.89
CA CYS A 457 14.32 -7.83 23.14
C CYS A 457 15.05 -9.14 22.78
N VAL A 458 15.66 -9.21 21.59
CA VAL A 458 16.42 -10.40 21.16
C VAL A 458 17.59 -10.69 22.11
N VAL A 459 18.37 -9.67 22.47
CA VAL A 459 19.49 -9.80 23.42
C VAL A 459 19.00 -10.28 24.79
N GLY A 460 17.90 -9.69 25.30
CA GLY A 460 17.28 -10.09 26.56
C GLY A 460 16.83 -11.55 26.58
N VAL A 461 16.19 -12.04 25.51
CA VAL A 461 15.79 -13.45 25.37
C VAL A 461 17.01 -14.39 25.42
N HIS A 462 18.11 -13.99 24.77
CA HIS A 462 19.35 -14.77 24.78
C HIS A 462 20.04 -14.78 26.15
N ILE A 463 20.03 -13.65 26.88
CA ILE A 463 20.56 -13.57 28.25
C ILE A 463 19.81 -14.54 29.16
N VAL A 464 18.47 -14.46 29.20
CA VAL A 464 17.65 -15.33 30.07
C VAL A 464 17.88 -16.81 29.76
N ARG A 465 18.00 -17.17 28.47
CA ARG A 465 18.29 -18.55 28.06
C ARG A 465 19.65 -19.02 28.57
N LEU A 466 20.69 -18.21 28.38
CA LEU A 466 22.05 -18.55 28.79
C LEU A 466 22.20 -18.59 30.32
N GLU A 467 21.48 -17.75 31.06
CA GLU A 467 21.43 -17.81 32.53
C GLU A 467 20.82 -19.12 33.02
N ARG A 468 19.72 -19.59 32.41
CA ARG A 468 19.13 -20.90 32.72
C ARG A 468 20.10 -22.06 32.42
N GLU A 469 20.79 -22.00 31.28
CA GLU A 469 21.79 -23.02 30.93
C GLU A 469 23.01 -22.97 31.87
N SER A 470 23.46 -21.78 32.26
CA SER A 470 24.57 -21.57 33.18
C SER A 470 24.25 -22.10 34.57
N THR A 471 23.08 -21.77 35.12
CA THR A 471 22.62 -22.32 36.42
C THR A 471 22.42 -23.83 36.38
N HIS A 472 22.00 -24.40 35.24
CA HIS A 472 21.93 -25.85 35.06
C HIS A 472 23.32 -26.49 35.09
N LEU A 473 24.30 -25.92 34.36
CA LEU A 473 25.68 -26.40 34.35
C LEU A 473 26.35 -26.26 35.73
N GLU A 474 26.09 -25.18 36.45
CA GLU A 474 26.56 -24.98 37.82
C GLU A 474 26.04 -26.08 38.76
N LYS A 475 24.74 -26.40 38.70
CA LYS A 475 24.15 -27.51 39.46
C LYS A 475 24.82 -28.85 39.12
N LEU A 476 25.18 -29.08 37.86
CA LEU A 476 25.93 -30.28 37.47
C LEU A 476 27.34 -30.29 38.05
N LEU A 477 28.05 -29.14 38.04
CA LEU A 477 29.38 -29.01 38.62
C LEU A 477 29.41 -29.29 40.13
N THR A 478 28.37 -28.86 40.86
CA THR A 478 28.30 -29.13 42.32
C THR A 478 28.17 -30.62 42.67
N ARG A 479 27.65 -31.44 41.75
CA ARG A 479 27.46 -32.89 41.96
C ARG A 479 28.65 -33.72 41.53
N LEU A 480 29.59 -33.14 40.78
CA LEU A 480 30.72 -33.83 40.19
C LEU A 480 32.00 -33.64 41.00
N VAL A 481 32.83 -34.67 41.06
CA VAL A 481 34.13 -34.62 41.75
C VAL A 481 35.10 -33.77 40.93
N LYS A 482 35.67 -32.73 41.57
CA LYS A 482 36.64 -31.83 40.93
C LYS A 482 37.83 -32.62 40.36
N GLY A 483 38.19 -32.33 39.11
CA GLY A 483 39.38 -32.90 38.45
C GLY A 483 39.12 -34.11 37.53
N THR A 484 37.90 -34.66 37.47
CA THR A 484 37.57 -35.63 36.41
C THR A 484 37.52 -34.96 35.04
N VAL A 485 37.82 -35.70 33.97
CA VAL A 485 37.71 -35.23 32.58
C VAL A 485 36.31 -34.67 32.29
N HIS A 486 35.27 -35.32 32.83
CA HIS A 486 33.88 -34.85 32.72
C HIS A 486 33.62 -33.53 33.44
N TYR A 487 34.18 -33.36 34.65
CA TYR A 487 34.12 -32.10 35.39
C TYR A 487 34.80 -30.97 34.61
N ASN A 488 36.01 -31.21 34.08
CA ASN A 488 36.75 -30.20 33.32
C ASN A 488 36.01 -29.80 32.03
N HIS A 489 35.38 -30.74 31.34
CA HIS A 489 34.58 -30.45 30.15
C HIS A 489 33.35 -29.57 30.47
N ILE A 490 32.62 -29.91 31.54
CA ILE A 490 31.47 -29.11 31.99
C ILE A 490 31.93 -27.74 32.48
N MET A 491 33.08 -27.66 33.17
CA MET A 491 33.65 -26.41 33.66
C MET A 491 34.05 -25.50 32.50
N SER A 492 34.67 -26.02 31.45
CA SER A 492 34.99 -25.27 30.22
C SER A 492 33.73 -24.78 29.49
N LYS A 493 32.67 -25.60 29.45
CA LYS A 493 31.37 -25.14 28.90
C LYS A 493 30.75 -24.04 29.76
N TYR A 494 30.81 -24.17 31.08
CA TYR A 494 30.28 -23.19 32.02
C TYR A 494 31.03 -21.85 31.92
N SER A 495 32.36 -21.87 31.92
CA SER A 495 33.18 -20.67 31.79
C SER A 495 32.95 -19.96 30.45
N TRP A 496 32.78 -20.71 29.36
CA TRP A 496 32.41 -20.13 28.08
C TRP A 496 31.03 -19.46 28.11
N LYS A 497 30.01 -20.13 28.67
CA LYS A 497 28.66 -19.54 28.81
C LYS A 497 28.68 -18.24 29.62
N LEU A 498 29.50 -18.18 30.68
CA LEU A 498 29.71 -16.96 31.45
C LEU A 498 30.36 -15.84 30.62
N SER A 499 31.36 -16.17 29.79
CA SER A 499 31.98 -15.20 28.88
C SER A 499 30.97 -14.62 27.87
N VAL A 500 30.13 -15.47 27.27
CA VAL A 500 29.07 -15.04 26.36
C VAL A 500 28.04 -14.15 27.07
N LEU A 501 27.62 -14.52 28.28
CA LEU A 501 26.71 -13.71 29.09
C LEU A 501 27.29 -12.31 29.37
N GLN A 502 28.58 -12.22 29.67
CA GLN A 502 29.24 -10.94 29.90
C GLN A 502 29.28 -10.07 28.63
N VAL A 503 29.50 -10.66 27.46
CA VAL A 503 29.43 -9.95 26.18
C VAL A 503 28.01 -9.44 25.90
N LEU A 504 26.98 -10.26 26.10
CA LEU A 504 25.59 -9.85 25.88
C LEU A 504 25.14 -8.75 26.85
N ARG A 505 25.50 -8.83 28.14
CA ARG A 505 25.22 -7.77 29.11
C ARG A 505 25.93 -6.46 28.77
N ASN A 506 27.14 -6.53 28.20
CA ASN A 506 27.83 -5.34 27.70
C ASN A 506 27.11 -4.73 26.48
N ILE A 507 26.53 -5.56 25.61
CA ILE A 507 25.74 -5.12 24.47
C ILE A 507 24.44 -4.44 24.95
N GLU A 508 23.73 -5.04 25.89
CA GLU A 508 22.51 -4.47 26.51
C GLU A 508 22.77 -3.08 27.08
N LYS A 509 23.81 -2.93 27.92
CA LYS A 509 24.23 -1.62 28.47
C LYS A 509 24.52 -0.59 27.37
N ARG A 510 25.13 -0.99 26.26
CA ARG A 510 25.41 -0.08 25.14
C ARG A 510 24.12 0.35 24.42
N ILE A 511 23.14 -0.54 24.30
CA ILE A 511 21.82 -0.20 23.74
C ILE A 511 21.11 0.78 24.66
N ASP A 512 21.12 0.56 25.98
CA ASP A 512 20.46 1.44 26.95
C ASP A 512 21.07 2.85 26.95
N VAL A 513 22.40 2.96 26.91
CA VAL A 513 23.10 4.26 26.81
C VAL A 513 22.71 5.00 25.52
N GLU A 514 22.62 4.28 24.40
CA GLU A 514 22.22 4.87 23.11
C GLU A 514 20.74 5.32 23.12
N GLN A 515 19.85 4.53 23.73
CA GLN A 515 18.45 4.92 23.91
C GLN A 515 18.31 6.15 24.81
N TYR A 516 19.08 6.21 25.90
CA TYR A 516 19.11 7.38 26.79
C TYR A 516 19.59 8.64 26.05
N ARG A 517 20.66 8.53 25.24
CA ARG A 517 21.15 9.63 24.40
C ARG A 517 20.07 10.14 23.43
N ARG A 518 19.32 9.24 22.79
CA ARG A 518 18.25 9.61 21.85
C ARG A 518 17.06 10.26 22.55
N LYS A 519 16.67 9.75 23.72
CA LYS A 519 15.62 10.38 24.55
C LYS A 519 16.02 11.77 25.00
N ASN A 520 17.28 11.96 25.42
CA ASN A 520 17.78 13.28 25.79
C ASN A 520 17.90 14.22 24.60
N LYS A 521 18.34 13.75 23.42
CA LYS A 521 18.34 14.56 22.20
C LYS A 521 16.93 14.98 21.80
N ALA A 522 15.96 14.07 21.86
CA ALA A 522 14.56 14.39 21.59
C ALA A 522 13.99 15.44 22.55
N LYS A 523 14.34 15.36 23.84
CA LYS A 523 13.98 16.39 24.84
C LYS A 523 14.63 17.75 24.58
N LEU A 524 15.80 17.78 23.93
CA LEU A 524 16.52 19.02 23.56
C LEU A 524 16.08 19.59 22.20
N THR A 525 15.28 18.86 21.42
CA THR A 525 14.72 19.34 20.14
C THR A 525 13.26 19.74 20.23
N ILE A 526 12.64 19.59 21.40
CA ILE A 526 11.33 20.14 21.72
C ILE A 526 11.63 21.45 22.44
N PHE A 527 11.92 22.49 21.66
CA PHE A 527 11.99 23.89 22.08
C PHE A 527 11.38 24.72 20.97
#